data_AF-A0A915D878-F1
#
_entry.id   AF-A0A915D878-F1
#
_cell.length_a   1.000
_cell.length_b   1.000
_cell.length_c   1.000
_cell.angle_alpha   90.00
_cell.angle_beta   90.00
_cell.angle_gamma   90.00
#
_symmetry.space_group_name_H-M   'P 1'
#
loop_
_entity.id
_entity.type
_entity.pdbx_description
1 polymer ?
#
loop_
_entity_poly.entity_id
_entity_poly.type
_entity_poly.pdbx_seq_one_letter_code
_entity_poly.pdbx_strand_id
1 'polypeptide(L)'
;MVQDKYGVLLCPTRLGNTRLAEVTIMPTYLPKESRAAQLITMHFHVRAHHPGVLTTLARLRAEYWLPSGRRSVAGVINKECIQCVRFSAKAFLPPTMPDLPGSRVNKCRPFEILGSTTVDTSIWLMTVKKENTGRNLHLHGDQSHTSGSRFRLLSSSISTNFPAIYCQKRNSS
;
A
#
# COMPACT_ATOMS: atom_id res chain seq x y z
N MET A 1 -45.13 -7.37 -7.57
CA MET A 1 -44.82 -6.17 -6.75
C MET A 1 -46.08 -5.35 -6.66
N VAL A 2 -46.35 -4.74 -5.52
CA VAL A 2 -47.52 -3.89 -5.27
C VAL A 2 -47.04 -2.44 -5.20
N GLN A 3 -47.80 -1.49 -5.71
CA GLN A 3 -47.45 -0.07 -5.63
C GLN A 3 -48.30 0.61 -4.56
N ASP A 4 -47.67 1.40 -3.70
CA ASP A 4 -48.34 2.18 -2.68
C ASP A 4 -48.93 3.48 -3.27
N LYS A 5 -49.79 4.17 -2.51
CA LYS A 5 -50.40 5.46 -2.85
C LYS A 5 -49.38 6.57 -3.16
N TYR A 6 -48.17 6.45 -2.64
CA TYR A 6 -47.06 7.38 -2.91
C TYR A 6 -46.19 6.98 -4.12
N GLY A 7 -46.60 5.96 -4.88
CA GLY A 7 -45.86 5.47 -6.03
C GLY A 7 -44.67 4.57 -5.69
N VAL A 8 -44.44 4.27 -4.41
CA VAL A 8 -43.35 3.40 -3.95
C VAL A 8 -43.68 1.93 -4.18
N LEU A 9 -42.72 1.15 -4.65
CA LEU A 9 -42.89 -0.28 -4.88
C LEU A 9 -42.68 -1.07 -3.58
N LEU A 10 -43.65 -1.91 -3.25
CA LEU A 10 -43.63 -2.85 -2.13
C LEU A 10 -43.49 -4.28 -2.65
N CYS A 11 -42.72 -5.08 -1.93
CA CYS A 11 -42.47 -6.48 -2.24
C CYS A 11 -43.23 -7.37 -1.24
N PRO A 12 -44.43 -7.88 -1.58
CA PRO A 12 -45.17 -8.74 -0.66
C PRO A 12 -44.38 -10.04 -0.40
N THR A 13 -44.27 -10.40 0.88
CA THR A 13 -43.65 -11.65 1.31
C THR A 13 -44.71 -12.72 1.57
N ARG A 14 -44.28 -13.94 1.88
CA ARG A 14 -45.18 -15.04 2.29
C ARG A 14 -45.57 -14.96 3.77
N LEU A 15 -45.34 -13.83 4.44
CA LEU A 15 -45.54 -13.65 5.89
C LEU A 15 -46.88 -12.96 6.22
N GLY A 16 -47.86 -12.96 5.31
CA GLY A 16 -49.11 -12.21 5.45
C GLY A 16 -49.94 -12.52 6.70
N ASN A 17 -49.88 -13.76 7.21
CA ASN A 17 -50.65 -14.18 8.38
C ASN A 17 -49.87 -14.06 9.71
N THR A 18 -48.66 -13.49 9.67
CA THR A 18 -47.85 -13.32 10.87
C THR A 18 -48.23 -12.05 11.64
N ARG A 19 -47.99 -12.01 12.95
CA ARG A 19 -48.17 -10.80 13.77
C ARG A 19 -46.99 -9.82 13.65
N LEU A 20 -46.28 -9.84 12.53
CA LEU A 20 -45.16 -8.92 12.27
C LEU A 20 -45.69 -7.55 11.86
N ALA A 21 -44.84 -6.54 11.96
CA ALA A 21 -45.15 -5.22 11.46
C ALA A 21 -45.41 -5.27 9.94
N GLU A 22 -46.35 -4.45 9.46
CA GLU A 22 -46.74 -4.41 8.06
C GLU A 22 -45.55 -4.14 7.13
N VAL A 23 -44.61 -3.29 7.56
CA VAL A 23 -43.37 -2.99 6.83
C VAL A 23 -42.49 -4.22 6.62
N THR A 24 -42.54 -5.20 7.53
CA THR A 24 -41.78 -6.45 7.42
C THR A 24 -42.51 -7.47 6.54
N ILE A 25 -43.84 -7.43 6.54
CA ILE A 25 -44.68 -8.27 5.67
C ILE A 25 -44.58 -7.78 4.21
N MET A 26 -44.56 -6.47 4.01
CA MET A 26 -44.49 -5.78 2.72
C MET A 26 -43.32 -4.78 2.68
N PRO A 27 -42.06 -5.27 2.66
CA PRO A 27 -40.88 -4.42 2.61
C PRO A 27 -40.82 -3.55 1.37
N THR A 28 -40.26 -2.36 1.53
CA THR A 28 -40.07 -1.40 0.44
C THR A 28 -38.97 -1.89 -0.50
N TYR A 29 -39.25 -1.89 -1.81
CA TYR A 29 -38.27 -2.22 -2.83
C TYR A 29 -37.14 -1.20 -2.84
N LEU A 30 -35.91 -1.70 -2.70
CA LEU A 30 -34.72 -0.87 -2.68
C LEU A 30 -33.83 -1.20 -3.88
N PRO A 31 -33.77 -0.34 -4.92
CA PRO A 31 -32.95 -0.59 -6.10
C PRO A 31 -31.46 -0.59 -5.75
N LYS A 32 -30.74 -1.66 -6.08
CA LYS A 32 -29.36 -1.91 -5.64
C LYS A 32 -28.34 -0.89 -6.18
N GLU A 33 -28.63 -0.28 -7.32
CA GLU A 33 -27.79 0.72 -8.00
C GLU A 33 -27.97 2.13 -7.43
N SER A 34 -29.04 2.36 -6.67
CA SER A 34 -29.36 3.69 -6.16
C SER A 34 -28.41 4.12 -5.04
N ARG A 35 -28.13 5.43 -4.97
CA ARG A 35 -27.38 6.01 -3.84
C ARG A 35 -28.11 5.80 -2.51
N ALA A 36 -29.44 5.82 -2.52
CA ALA A 36 -30.27 5.52 -1.36
C ALA A 36 -29.96 4.15 -0.76
N ALA A 37 -29.78 3.11 -1.59
CA ALA A 37 -29.46 1.77 -1.11
C ALA A 37 -28.11 1.71 -0.38
N GLN A 38 -27.12 2.45 -0.87
CA GLN A 38 -25.80 2.55 -0.25
C GLN A 38 -25.89 3.25 1.12
N LEU A 39 -26.55 4.41 1.16
CA LEU A 39 -26.73 5.19 2.38
C LEU A 39 -27.52 4.45 3.46
N ILE A 40 -28.62 3.80 3.08
CA ILE A 40 -29.44 3.00 4.00
C ILE A 40 -28.63 1.82 4.52
N THR A 41 -27.90 1.11 3.64
CA THR A 41 -27.02 0.00 4.05
C THR A 41 -25.96 0.46 5.05
N MET A 42 -25.29 1.60 4.79
CA MET A 42 -24.30 2.16 5.70
C MET A 42 -24.91 2.61 7.02
N HIS A 43 -26.11 3.20 7.01
CA HIS A 43 -26.80 3.60 8.22
C HIS A 43 -27.02 2.39 9.16
N PHE A 44 -27.60 1.30 8.64
CA PHE A 44 -27.83 0.09 9.44
C PHE A 44 -26.53 -0.59 9.87
N HIS A 45 -25.51 -0.59 9.01
CA HIS A 45 -24.20 -1.16 9.32
C HIS A 45 -23.51 -0.41 10.49
N VAL A 46 -23.46 0.93 10.43
CA VAL A 46 -22.82 1.75 11.47
C VAL A 46 -23.64 1.73 12.76
N ARG A 47 -24.97 1.87 12.67
CA ARG A 47 -25.88 1.84 13.83
C ARG A 47 -25.81 0.51 14.60
N ALA A 48 -25.54 -0.59 13.91
CA ALA A 48 -25.37 -1.91 14.50
C ALA A 48 -23.91 -2.24 14.90
N HIS A 49 -23.03 -1.23 14.95
CA HIS A 49 -21.63 -1.36 15.38
C HIS A 49 -20.78 -2.26 14.47
N HIS A 50 -20.88 -2.04 13.15
CA HIS A 50 -20.08 -2.73 12.14
C HIS A 50 -20.23 -4.26 12.08
N PRO A 51 -21.46 -4.79 12.08
CA PRO A 51 -21.64 -6.23 12.05
C PRO A 51 -21.31 -6.77 10.65
N GLY A 52 -21.14 -8.09 10.55
CA GLY A 52 -20.89 -8.76 9.28
C GLY A 52 -21.99 -8.53 8.24
N VAL A 53 -21.68 -8.88 6.99
CA VAL A 53 -22.57 -8.70 5.82
C VAL A 53 -23.94 -9.33 6.04
N LEU A 54 -23.99 -10.57 6.54
CA LEU A 54 -25.25 -11.31 6.71
C LEU A 54 -26.13 -10.71 7.79
N THR A 55 -25.54 -10.27 8.91
CA THR A 55 -26.26 -9.62 10.01
C THR A 55 -26.84 -8.28 9.56
N THR A 56 -26.04 -7.48 8.85
CA THR A 56 -26.50 -6.20 8.26
C THR A 56 -27.67 -6.46 7.30
N LEU A 57 -27.55 -7.47 6.44
CA LEU A 57 -28.59 -7.85 5.49
C LEU A 57 -29.87 -8.35 6.18
N ALA A 58 -29.74 -9.12 7.26
CA ALA A 58 -30.89 -9.58 8.04
C ALA A 58 -31.64 -8.39 8.66
N ARG A 59 -30.93 -7.39 9.17
CA ARG A 59 -31.54 -6.17 9.69
C ARG A 59 -32.23 -5.36 8.59
N LEU A 60 -31.59 -5.21 7.42
CA LEU A 60 -32.19 -4.54 6.26
C LEU A 60 -33.48 -5.22 5.80
N ARG A 61 -33.52 -6.57 5.80
CA ARG A 61 -34.70 -7.34 5.35
C ARG A 61 -35.93 -7.18 6.24
N ALA A 62 -35.79 -6.61 7.44
CA ALA A 62 -36.94 -6.30 8.28
C ALA A 62 -37.81 -5.16 7.70
N GLU A 63 -37.25 -4.31 6.84
CA GLU A 63 -37.89 -3.09 6.34
C GLU A 63 -37.77 -2.94 4.81
N TYR A 64 -36.71 -3.48 4.19
CA TYR A 64 -36.37 -3.27 2.79
C TYR A 64 -36.11 -4.57 2.03
N TRP A 65 -36.55 -4.59 0.77
CA TRP A 65 -36.26 -5.65 -0.17
C TRP A 65 -35.15 -5.22 -1.15
N LEU A 66 -33.93 -5.68 -0.89
CA LEU A 66 -32.74 -5.37 -1.70
C LEU A 66 -32.41 -6.53 -2.66
N PRO A 67 -32.54 -6.36 -3.99
CA PRO A 67 -32.16 -7.37 -4.97
C PRO A 67 -30.67 -7.70 -4.88
N SER A 68 -30.31 -8.99 -4.97
CA SER A 68 -28.92 -9.45 -4.79
C SER A 68 -28.27 -8.94 -3.49
N GLY A 69 -29.07 -8.76 -2.43
CA GLY A 69 -28.68 -7.98 -1.25
C GLY A 69 -27.36 -8.38 -0.61
N ARG A 70 -26.99 -9.67 -0.56
CA ARG A 70 -25.68 -10.09 -0.01
C ARG A 70 -24.50 -9.45 -0.77
N ARG A 71 -24.55 -9.43 -2.11
CA ARG A 71 -23.48 -8.86 -2.93
C ARG A 71 -23.46 -7.33 -2.79
N SER A 72 -24.63 -6.70 -2.81
CA SER A 72 -24.77 -5.25 -2.65
C SER A 72 -24.23 -4.77 -1.30
N VAL A 73 -24.65 -5.43 -0.21
CA VAL A 73 -24.21 -5.10 1.16
C VAL A 73 -22.71 -5.35 1.33
N ALA A 74 -22.19 -6.47 0.83
CA ALA A 74 -20.75 -6.74 0.87
C ALA A 74 -19.95 -5.67 0.11
N GLY A 75 -20.45 -5.26 -1.06
CA GLY A 75 -19.83 -4.20 -1.86
C GLY A 75 -19.77 -2.86 -1.14
N VAL A 76 -20.85 -2.47 -0.44
CA VAL A 76 -20.92 -1.24 0.35
C VAL A 76 -19.97 -1.31 1.55
N ILE A 77 -20.05 -2.36 2.37
CA ILE A 77 -19.22 -2.49 3.59
C ILE A 77 -17.73 -2.53 3.22
N ASN A 78 -17.35 -3.30 2.21
CA ASN A 78 -15.94 -3.48 1.87
C ASN A 78 -15.33 -2.28 1.12
N LYS A 79 -16.13 -1.34 0.63
CA LYS A 79 -15.64 -0.17 -0.13
C LYS A 79 -15.82 1.15 0.63
N GLU A 80 -16.96 1.35 1.29
CA GLU A 80 -17.32 2.62 1.92
C GLU A 80 -16.99 2.66 3.41
N CYS A 81 -17.01 1.51 4.10
CA CYS A 81 -16.75 1.47 5.54
C CYS A 81 -15.25 1.40 5.85
N ILE A 82 -14.64 2.56 6.11
CA ILE A 82 -13.20 2.67 6.43
C ILE A 82 -12.81 1.78 7.61
N GLN A 83 -13.66 1.69 8.64
CA GLN A 83 -13.39 0.89 9.84
C GLN A 83 -13.31 -0.61 9.50
N CYS A 84 -14.27 -1.14 8.75
CA CYS A 84 -14.25 -2.54 8.32
C CYS A 84 -13.10 -2.83 7.35
N VAL A 85 -12.78 -1.90 6.45
CA VAL A 85 -11.64 -2.03 5.53
C VAL A 85 -10.33 -2.13 6.31
N ARG A 86 -10.13 -1.26 7.31
CA ARG A 86 -8.94 -1.28 8.18
C ARG A 86 -8.82 -2.58 8.97
N PHE A 87 -9.92 -3.05 9.58
CA PHE A 87 -9.92 -4.29 10.35
C PHE A 87 -9.77 -5.54 9.48
N SER A 88 -10.18 -5.48 8.21
CA SER A 88 -10.05 -6.58 7.25
C SER A 88 -8.74 -6.53 6.46
N ALA A 89 -7.91 -5.51 6.66
CA ALA A 89 -6.65 -5.37 5.95
C ALA A 89 -5.70 -6.51 6.32
N LYS A 90 -5.09 -7.13 5.30
CA LYS A 90 -4.08 -8.16 5.52
C LYS A 90 -2.82 -7.52 6.06
N ALA A 91 -2.13 -8.24 6.96
CA ALA A 91 -0.80 -7.86 7.39
C ALA A 91 0.12 -7.72 6.17
N PHE A 92 1.03 -6.74 6.24
CA PHE A 92 2.10 -6.61 5.26
C PHE A 92 2.92 -7.91 5.26
N LEU A 93 2.97 -8.59 4.12
CA LEU A 93 3.85 -9.73 3.93
C LEU A 93 5.24 -9.17 3.67
N PRO A 94 6.23 -9.43 4.52
CA PRO A 94 7.59 -9.03 4.22
C PRO A 94 8.02 -9.71 2.91
N PRO A 95 8.74 -9.00 2.02
CA PRO A 95 9.33 -9.66 0.87
C PRO A 95 10.26 -10.78 1.34
N THR A 96 10.44 -11.81 0.51
CA THR A 96 11.50 -12.79 0.73
C THR A 96 12.81 -12.05 0.97
N MET A 97 13.44 -12.27 2.13
CA MET A 97 14.69 -11.59 2.43
C MET A 97 15.74 -12.01 1.40
N PRO A 98 16.28 -11.07 0.61
CA PRO A 98 17.35 -11.40 -0.33
C PRO A 98 18.61 -11.79 0.45
N ASP A 99 19.50 -12.54 -0.21
CA ASP A 99 20.82 -12.83 0.35
C ASP A 99 21.53 -11.53 0.74
N LEU A 100 22.25 -11.59 1.86
CA LEU A 100 23.00 -10.43 2.35
C LEU A 100 24.03 -10.01 1.29
N PRO A 101 24.21 -8.70 1.05
CA PRO A 101 25.19 -8.23 0.07
C PRO A 101 26.59 -8.69 0.49
N GLY A 102 27.46 -9.01 -0.46
CA GLY A 102 28.82 -9.49 -0.18
C GLY A 102 29.63 -8.55 0.71
N SER A 103 29.35 -7.25 0.68
CA SER A 103 29.93 -6.23 1.58
C SER A 103 29.59 -6.47 3.06
N ARG A 104 28.47 -7.14 3.38
CA ARG A 104 28.08 -7.53 4.75
C ARG A 104 28.65 -8.86 5.20
N VAL A 105 28.96 -9.75 4.27
CA VAL A 105 29.38 -11.14 4.59
C VAL A 105 30.89 -11.32 4.47
N ASN A 106 31.53 -10.59 3.56
CA ASN A 106 32.96 -10.67 3.36
C ASN A 106 33.71 -9.75 4.32
N LYS A 107 34.90 -10.18 4.75
CA LYS A 107 35.78 -9.38 5.60
C LYS A 107 36.24 -8.14 4.83
N CYS A 108 36.06 -6.97 5.43
CA CYS A 108 36.58 -5.71 4.94
C CYS A 108 37.37 -5.01 6.05
N ARG A 109 38.26 -4.11 5.64
CA ARG A 109 39.05 -3.29 6.54
C ARG A 109 38.11 -2.34 7.32
N PRO A 110 38.48 -1.96 8.55
CA PRO A 110 37.76 -0.91 9.26
C PRO A 110 37.61 0.33 8.37
N PHE A 111 36.38 0.84 8.23
CA PHE A 111 36.02 1.99 7.38
C PHE A 111 36.10 1.79 5.86
N GLU A 112 36.30 0.56 5.37
CA GLU A 112 36.29 0.27 3.92
C GLU A 112 34.88 0.31 3.33
N ILE A 113 33.88 -0.09 4.11
CA ILE A 113 32.46 0.00 3.74
C ILE A 113 31.78 0.85 4.80
N LEU A 114 31.52 2.12 4.47
CA LEU A 114 30.60 2.94 5.24
C LEU A 114 29.19 2.50 4.89
N GLY A 115 28.37 2.20 5.91
CA GLY A 115 26.99 1.75 5.71
C GLY A 115 26.16 2.84 5.05
N SER A 116 26.08 2.80 3.72
CA SER A 116 25.24 3.73 2.96
C SER A 116 23.79 3.25 3.03
N THR A 117 23.04 3.71 4.04
CA THR A 117 21.57 3.67 3.96
C THR A 117 21.13 4.80 3.05
N THR A 118 21.29 4.61 1.76
CA THR A 118 20.80 5.53 0.72
C THR A 118 19.79 4.76 -0.11
N VAL A 119 18.53 4.99 0.24
CA VAL A 119 17.39 4.74 -0.63
C VAL A 119 17.46 5.72 -1.80
N ASP A 120 18.30 5.44 -2.79
CA ASP A 120 18.03 5.88 -4.16
C ASP A 120 18.86 5.08 -5.16
N THR A 121 18.20 4.66 -6.22
CA THR A 121 18.77 3.92 -7.33
C THR A 121 19.66 4.83 -8.17
N SER A 122 20.91 5.02 -7.77
CA SER A 122 22.05 5.33 -8.66
C SER A 122 23.28 5.68 -7.82
N ILE A 123 23.91 4.65 -7.24
CA ILE A 123 25.18 4.84 -6.55
C ILE A 123 26.26 4.11 -7.32
N TRP A 124 27.14 4.91 -7.90
CA TRP A 124 28.45 4.49 -8.36
C TRP A 124 29.21 3.94 -7.15
N LEU A 125 29.47 2.62 -7.15
CA LEU A 125 30.37 2.00 -6.18
C LEU A 125 31.79 2.50 -6.44
N MET A 126 32.21 3.51 -5.69
CA MET A 126 33.61 3.93 -5.69
C MET A 126 34.41 2.97 -4.80
N THR A 127 35.11 2.04 -5.42
CA THR A 127 36.12 1.23 -4.74
C THR A 127 37.46 1.96 -4.80
N VAL A 128 38.04 2.29 -3.65
CA VAL A 128 39.38 2.88 -3.58
C VAL A 128 40.40 1.75 -3.50
N LYS A 129 41.07 1.44 -4.61
CA LYS A 129 42.22 0.53 -4.60
C LYS A 129 43.49 1.34 -4.35
N LYS A 130 44.17 1.07 -3.22
CA LYS A 130 45.45 1.70 -2.90
C LYS A 130 46.60 0.83 -3.41
N GLU A 131 47.34 1.33 -4.38
CA GLU A 131 48.56 0.70 -4.89
C GLU A 131 49.77 1.20 -4.07
N ASN A 132 50.71 0.30 -3.77
CA ASN A 132 51.81 0.58 -2.82
C ASN A 132 53.06 1.17 -3.47
N THR A 133 52.90 1.99 -4.50
CA THR A 133 54.01 2.70 -5.15
C THR A 133 53.67 4.19 -5.20
N GLY A 134 54.53 4.98 -4.55
CA GLY A 134 54.35 6.41 -4.45
C GLY A 134 54.19 7.04 -5.83
N ARG A 135 53.13 7.85 -5.93
CA ARG A 135 52.85 8.84 -6.99
C ARG A 135 52.38 8.25 -8.33
N ASN A 136 51.09 7.90 -8.39
CA ASN A 136 50.09 8.48 -9.31
C ASN A 136 48.75 7.75 -9.14
N LEU A 137 47.66 8.49 -8.94
CA LEU A 137 46.29 7.95 -8.90
C LEU A 137 45.75 7.95 -10.33
N HIS A 138 45.65 6.78 -10.97
CA HIS A 138 44.88 6.65 -12.21
C HIS A 138 43.47 6.13 -11.90
N LEU A 139 42.47 6.94 -12.26
CA LEU A 139 41.06 6.59 -12.15
C LEU A 139 40.73 5.56 -13.24
N HIS A 140 40.54 4.30 -12.87
CA HIS A 140 39.95 3.31 -13.77
C HIS A 140 38.44 3.27 -13.52
N GLY A 141 37.67 3.72 -14.50
CA GLY A 141 36.24 3.45 -14.58
C GLY A 141 35.99 2.31 -15.55
N ASP A 142 35.69 1.11 -15.03
CA ASP A 142 35.22 0.02 -15.87
C ASP A 142 33.75 0.28 -16.23
N GLN A 143 33.53 0.63 -17.51
CA GLN A 143 32.19 0.71 -18.07
C GLN A 143 31.67 -0.70 -18.29
N SER A 144 30.83 -1.20 -17.38
CA SER A 144 29.86 -2.24 -17.76
C SER A 144 28.77 -1.58 -18.60
N HIS A 145 29.00 -1.57 -19.92
CA HIS A 145 28.01 -1.19 -20.92
C HIS A 145 26.74 -2.04 -20.76
N THR A 146 25.64 -1.42 -20.33
CA THR A 146 24.31 -1.77 -20.84
C THR A 146 23.91 -0.69 -21.83
N SER A 147 23.75 -1.10 -23.09
CA SER A 147 23.36 -0.38 -24.30
C SER A 147 22.76 1.03 -24.17
N GLY A 148 23.35 1.98 -24.92
CA GLY A 148 22.59 2.91 -25.76
C GLY A 148 22.20 4.25 -25.17
N SER A 149 23.12 5.21 -25.11
CA SER A 149 22.84 6.63 -25.43
C SER A 149 24.13 7.47 -25.39
N ARG A 150 24.33 8.28 -26.43
CA ARG A 150 25.57 9.03 -26.71
C ARG A 150 25.41 10.46 -26.20
N PHE A 151 25.96 10.78 -25.02
CA PHE A 151 26.07 12.17 -24.55
C PHE A 151 27.52 12.65 -24.62
N ARG A 152 27.69 13.86 -25.18
CA ARG A 152 28.96 14.51 -25.49
C ARG A 152 29.50 15.17 -24.21
N LEU A 153 30.72 14.82 -23.78
CA LEU A 153 31.35 15.42 -22.60
C LEU A 153 31.91 16.82 -22.93
N LEU A 154 31.51 17.83 -22.17
CA LEU A 154 32.24 19.10 -22.05
C LEU A 154 33.21 18.98 -20.88
N SER A 155 34.51 19.04 -21.15
CA SER A 155 35.55 19.07 -20.12
C SER A 155 35.56 20.44 -19.43
N SER A 156 35.33 20.46 -18.12
CA SER A 156 35.68 21.61 -17.27
C SER A 156 36.53 21.13 -16.10
N SER A 157 37.73 21.69 -16.02
CA SER A 157 38.73 21.43 -15.00
C SER A 157 38.39 22.25 -13.76
N ILE A 158 37.88 21.63 -12.70
CA ILE A 158 37.70 22.30 -11.41
C ILE A 158 38.90 21.94 -10.54
N SER A 159 39.78 22.93 -10.35
CA SER A 159 40.86 22.90 -9.36
C SER A 159 40.25 23.09 -7.98
N THR A 160 40.35 22.08 -7.11
CA THR A 160 40.07 22.25 -5.68
C THR A 160 41.32 21.95 -4.88
N ASN A 161 42.03 23.02 -4.53
CA ASN A 161 42.97 23.03 -3.42
C ASN A 161 42.20 22.77 -2.11
N PHE A 162 42.43 21.62 -1.48
CA PHE A 162 42.07 21.39 -0.07
C PHE A 162 43.36 21.18 0.73
N PRO A 163 43.51 21.80 1.93
CA PRO A 163 44.74 21.71 2.70
C PRO A 163 44.92 20.30 3.27
N ALA A 164 46.09 19.73 3.05
CA ALA A 164 46.48 18.46 3.62
C ALA A 164 46.67 18.59 5.14
N ILE A 165 45.76 18.01 5.93
CA ILE A 165 46.00 17.82 7.37
C ILE A 165 46.97 16.65 7.51
N TYR A 166 48.24 16.97 7.73
CA TYR A 166 49.31 16.00 7.98
C TYR A 166 49.15 15.42 9.39
N CYS A 167 48.86 14.12 9.50
CA CYS A 167 48.88 13.40 10.78
C CYS A 167 50.25 12.72 10.96
N GLN A 168 51.03 13.25 11.89
CA GLN A 168 52.41 12.85 12.17
C GLN A 168 52.45 11.51 12.90
N LYS A 169 53.16 10.53 12.34
CA LYS A 169 53.31 9.18 12.88
C LYS A 169 54.19 9.25 14.14
N ARG A 170 53.62 9.01 15.32
CA ARG A 170 54.38 8.75 16.55
C ARG A 170 55.06 7.39 16.40
N ASN A 171 56.39 7.38 16.33
CA ASN A 171 57.18 6.16 16.53
C ASN A 171 57.23 5.87 18.03
N SER A 172 56.78 4.70 18.43
CA SER A 172 57.04 4.12 19.75
C SER A 172 58.45 3.51 19.75
N SER A 173 59.23 3.87 20.77
CA SER A 173 60.53 3.29 21.12
C SER A 173 60.40 1.82 21.54
#